data_AF-A0A4W4FX12-F1
#
_entry.id   AF-A0A4W4FX12-F1
#
_cell.length_a   1.000
_cell.length_b   1.000
_cell.length_c   1.000
_cell.angle_alpha   90.00
_cell.angle_beta   90.00
_cell.angle_gamma   90.00
#
_symmetry.space_group_name_H-M   'P 1'
#
loop_
_entity.id
_entity.type
_entity.pdbx_description
1 polymer ?
#
loop_
_entity_poly.entity_id
_entity_poly.type
_entity_poly.pdbx_seq_one_letter_code
_entity_poly.pdbx_strand_id
1 'polypeptide(L)'
;MYEPTETMASQKREERLRKFRDLHFKRNEARKLNHQEVVEEDKRLKLPSNWEAKKARLEYELVVDQKKKECAAQGEDYERVTLLEVSAEDADRWERKKKKKNPDPGFAGYAEAQLRQYQRLTKQIRPDMEGYERQKQECGEDFHPTSNSLLHGTHVPSREAIDRMQEDVEKQIEKRSKYSRRRAYNDDADIDYINERNAKFNKKAERFYGKYTAEIKQNLERGTAV
;
A
#
# COMPACT_ATOMS: atom_id res chain seq x y z
N MET A 1 25.29 -89.56 31.77
CA MET A 1 25.48 -88.66 30.62
C MET A 1 25.35 -87.23 31.14
N TYR A 2 26.44 -86.47 31.17
CA TYR A 2 26.45 -85.09 31.65
C TYR A 2 26.38 -84.17 30.44
N GLU A 3 25.24 -83.53 30.21
CA GLU A 3 25.05 -82.62 29.07
C GLU A 3 25.77 -81.27 29.32
N PRO A 4 26.37 -80.65 28.30
CA PRO A 4 27.24 -79.50 28.46
C PRO A 4 26.44 -78.20 28.55
N THR A 5 26.00 -77.86 29.76
CA THR A 5 25.28 -76.62 30.11
C THR A 5 26.08 -75.34 29.80
N GLU A 6 27.39 -75.44 29.59
CA GLU A 6 28.29 -74.34 29.27
C GLU A 6 28.04 -73.72 27.88
N THR A 7 27.56 -74.50 26.91
CA THR A 7 27.38 -74.06 25.50
C THR A 7 26.20 -73.11 25.34
N MET A 8 25.06 -73.41 25.97
CA MET A 8 23.86 -72.56 26.00
C MET A 8 24.10 -71.26 26.78
N ALA A 9 24.93 -71.30 27.83
CA ALA A 9 25.32 -70.11 28.60
C ALA A 9 26.26 -69.18 27.79
N SER A 10 27.15 -69.76 26.98
CA SER A 10 28.05 -69.04 26.08
C SER A 10 27.30 -68.35 24.94
N GLN A 11 26.35 -69.04 24.29
CA GLN A 11 25.48 -68.45 23.26
C GLN A 11 24.61 -67.30 23.82
N LYS A 12 24.02 -67.46 25.01
CA LYS A 12 23.30 -66.38 25.71
C LYS A 12 24.21 -65.20 26.10
N ARG A 13 25.52 -65.41 26.26
CA ARG A 13 26.49 -64.32 26.50
C ARG A 13 26.82 -63.58 25.20
N GLU A 14 26.96 -64.29 24.10
CA GLU A 14 27.19 -63.71 22.78
C GLU A 14 25.99 -62.90 22.27
N GLU A 15 24.76 -63.40 22.45
CA GLU A 15 23.53 -62.64 22.15
C GLU A 15 23.43 -61.36 22.99
N ARG A 16 23.80 -61.42 24.28
CA ARG A 16 23.88 -60.23 25.14
C ARG A 16 24.91 -59.22 24.64
N LEU A 17 26.08 -59.67 24.17
CA LEU A 17 27.11 -58.81 23.59
C LEU A 17 26.67 -58.20 22.25
N ARG A 18 25.96 -58.95 21.40
CA ARG A 18 25.39 -58.45 20.15
C ARG A 18 24.33 -57.38 20.41
N LYS A 19 23.39 -57.65 21.32
CA LYS A 19 22.39 -56.67 21.77
C LYS A 19 23.04 -55.42 22.35
N PHE A 20 24.14 -55.57 23.09
CA PHE A 20 24.91 -54.44 23.61
C PHE A 20 25.53 -53.58 22.51
N ARG A 21 26.12 -54.20 21.47
CA ARG A 21 26.64 -53.48 20.30
C ARG A 21 25.53 -52.74 19.55
N ASP A 22 24.39 -53.38 19.34
CA ASP A 22 23.23 -52.76 18.68
C ASP A 22 22.70 -51.56 19.47
N LEU A 23 22.64 -51.67 20.82
CA LEU A 23 22.29 -50.56 21.69
C LEU A 23 23.32 -49.42 21.62
N HIS A 24 24.62 -49.75 21.51
CA HIS A 24 25.67 -48.76 21.31
C HIS A 24 25.54 -48.03 19.97
N PHE A 25 25.24 -48.74 18.89
CA PHE A 25 24.98 -48.14 17.58
C PHE A 25 23.76 -47.23 17.62
N LYS A 26 22.63 -47.69 18.18
CA LYS A 26 21.42 -46.89 18.37
C LYS A 26 21.68 -45.65 19.22
N ARG A 27 22.50 -45.77 20.27
CA ARG A 27 22.91 -44.62 21.11
C ARG A 27 23.79 -43.63 20.34
N ASN A 28 24.63 -44.10 19.43
CA ASN A 28 25.47 -43.23 18.60
C ASN A 28 24.63 -42.51 17.53
N GLU A 29 23.71 -43.24 16.90
CA GLU A 29 22.75 -42.70 15.94
C GLU A 29 21.85 -41.65 16.59
N ALA A 30 21.25 -41.94 17.74
CA ALA A 30 20.45 -40.99 18.49
C ALA A 30 21.25 -39.74 18.89
N ARG A 31 22.51 -39.90 19.32
CA ARG A 31 23.39 -38.75 19.61
C ARG A 31 23.66 -37.89 18.38
N LYS A 32 23.86 -38.49 17.21
CA LYS A 32 24.10 -37.78 15.96
C LYS A 32 22.86 -37.03 15.48
N LEU A 33 21.70 -37.69 15.49
CA LEU A 33 20.42 -37.07 15.11
C LEU A 33 20.07 -35.91 16.04
N ASN A 34 20.18 -36.10 17.36
CA ASN A 34 19.93 -35.03 18.33
C ASN A 34 20.87 -33.83 18.11
N HIS A 35 22.15 -34.08 17.80
CA HIS A 35 23.08 -32.99 17.51
C HIS A 35 22.72 -32.26 16.21
N GLN A 36 22.30 -32.98 15.17
CA GLN A 36 21.84 -32.38 13.92
C GLN A 36 20.61 -31.49 14.13
N GLU A 37 19.60 -31.99 14.85
CA GLU A 37 18.39 -31.23 15.18
C GLU A 37 18.71 -29.95 15.99
N VAL A 38 19.55 -30.05 17.02
CA VAL A 38 19.99 -28.87 17.81
C VAL A 38 20.68 -27.83 16.93
N VAL A 39 21.51 -28.28 15.99
CA VAL A 39 22.19 -27.38 15.04
C VAL A 39 21.19 -26.75 14.05
N GLU A 40 20.17 -27.48 13.60
CA GLU A 40 19.13 -26.94 12.73
C GLU A 40 18.20 -25.96 13.45
N GLU A 41 17.84 -26.23 14.70
CA GLU A 41 17.10 -25.29 15.54
C GLU A 41 17.89 -23.99 15.77
N ASP A 42 19.18 -24.08 16.11
CA ASP A 42 20.05 -22.91 16.26
C ASP A 42 20.18 -22.12 14.95
N LYS A 43 20.24 -22.80 13.79
CA LYS A 43 20.19 -22.14 12.47
C LYS A 43 18.86 -21.42 12.25
N ARG A 44 17.73 -22.04 12.59
CA ARG A 44 16.40 -21.42 12.48
C ARG A 44 16.26 -20.21 13.39
N LEU A 45 16.78 -20.28 14.61
CA LEU A 45 16.78 -19.17 15.57
C LEU A 45 17.69 -18.01 15.13
N LYS A 46 18.83 -18.30 14.49
CA LYS A 46 19.74 -17.29 13.94
C LYS A 46 19.24 -16.64 12.66
N LEU A 47 18.28 -17.25 11.97
CA LEU A 47 17.70 -16.70 10.76
C LEU A 47 16.78 -15.52 11.10
N PRO A 48 16.88 -14.40 10.36
CA PRO A 48 15.92 -13.32 10.47
C PRO A 48 14.50 -13.82 10.19
N SER A 49 13.51 -13.30 10.91
CA SER A 49 12.09 -13.65 10.73
C SER A 49 11.59 -13.47 9.27
N ASN A 50 12.24 -12.63 8.48
CA ASN A 50 11.90 -12.36 7.07
C ASN A 50 12.75 -13.16 6.05
N TRP A 51 13.53 -14.14 6.49
CA TRP A 51 14.46 -14.88 5.63
C TRP A 51 13.76 -15.63 4.50
N GLU A 52 12.67 -16.33 4.80
CA GLU A 52 11.92 -17.09 3.79
C GLU A 52 11.32 -16.18 2.72
N ALA A 53 10.75 -15.04 3.13
CA ALA A 53 10.25 -14.03 2.20
C ALA A 53 11.38 -13.45 1.33
N LYS A 54 12.57 -13.22 1.89
CA LYS A 54 13.76 -12.77 1.15
C LYS A 54 14.24 -13.83 0.16
N LYS A 55 14.27 -15.10 0.57
CA LYS A 55 14.64 -16.23 -0.29
C LYS A 55 13.67 -16.37 -1.46
N ALA A 56 12.36 -16.38 -1.20
CA ALA A 56 11.34 -16.47 -2.24
C ALA A 56 11.44 -15.30 -3.24
N ARG A 57 11.72 -14.08 -2.75
CA ARG A 57 11.95 -12.92 -3.62
C ARG A 57 13.17 -13.11 -4.54
N LEU A 58 14.29 -13.61 -3.98
CA LEU A 58 15.52 -13.86 -4.75
C LEU A 58 15.33 -14.98 -5.78
N GLU A 59 14.63 -16.05 -5.42
CA GLU A 59 14.28 -17.13 -6.36
C GLU A 59 13.41 -16.61 -7.50
N TYR A 60 12.40 -15.79 -7.19
CA TYR A 60 11.56 -15.15 -8.22
C TYR A 60 12.36 -14.23 -9.14
N GLU A 61 13.24 -13.40 -8.59
CA GLU A 61 14.13 -12.51 -9.36
C GLU A 61 15.04 -13.31 -10.30
N LEU A 62 15.60 -14.42 -9.82
CA LEU A 62 16.44 -15.32 -10.61
C LEU A 62 15.64 -15.95 -11.78
N VAL A 63 14.42 -16.41 -11.52
CA VAL A 63 13.53 -16.96 -12.56
C VAL A 63 13.18 -15.90 -13.62
N VAL A 64 12.87 -14.68 -13.19
CA VAL A 64 12.60 -13.55 -14.11
C VAL A 64 13.83 -13.25 -14.97
N ASP A 65 15.02 -13.22 -14.39
CA ASP A 65 16.26 -12.95 -15.12
C ASP A 65 16.63 -14.07 -16.09
N GLN A 66 16.38 -15.34 -15.72
CA GLN A 66 16.54 -16.47 -16.65
C GLN A 66 15.60 -16.33 -17.84
N LYS A 67 14.31 -16.08 -17.59
CA LYS A 67 13.32 -15.90 -18.65
C LYS A 67 13.64 -14.72 -19.57
N LYS A 68 14.15 -13.60 -19.03
CA LYS A 68 14.66 -12.47 -19.83
C LYS A 68 15.83 -12.87 -20.72
N LYS A 69 16.80 -13.64 -20.20
CA LYS A 69 17.94 -14.13 -20.99
C LYS A 69 17.50 -15.08 -22.11
N GLU A 70 16.54 -15.96 -21.83
CA GLU A 70 15.96 -16.87 -22.84
C GLU A 70 15.24 -16.10 -23.94
N CYS A 71 14.38 -15.13 -23.60
CA CYS A 71 13.71 -14.26 -24.57
C CYS A 71 14.73 -13.49 -25.41
N ALA A 72 15.76 -12.92 -24.78
CA ALA A 72 16.82 -12.19 -25.48
C ALA A 72 17.64 -13.08 -26.43
N ALA A 73 17.90 -14.35 -26.05
CA ALA A 73 18.59 -15.32 -26.91
C ALA A 73 17.74 -15.73 -28.12
N GLN A 74 16.40 -15.78 -27.97
CA GLN A 74 15.47 -16.03 -29.06
C GLN A 74 15.16 -14.78 -29.90
N GLY A 75 15.61 -13.59 -29.46
CA GLY A 75 15.33 -12.31 -30.14
C GLY A 75 13.91 -11.78 -29.89
N GLU A 76 13.22 -12.29 -28.87
CA GLU A 76 11.87 -11.87 -28.48
C GLU A 76 11.91 -10.83 -27.34
N ASP A 77 10.90 -9.97 -27.28
CA ASP A 77 10.72 -9.01 -26.19
C ASP A 77 10.02 -9.68 -25.00
N TYR A 78 10.72 -9.76 -23.88
CA TYR A 78 10.23 -10.32 -22.61
C TYR A 78 8.89 -9.73 -22.16
N GLU A 79 8.70 -8.40 -22.30
CA GLU A 79 7.44 -7.77 -21.86
C GLU A 79 6.27 -8.26 -22.71
N ARG A 80 6.48 -8.46 -24.01
CA ARG A 80 5.46 -8.94 -24.92
C ARG A 80 5.09 -10.40 -24.66
N VAL A 81 6.08 -11.26 -24.44
CA VAL A 81 5.87 -12.68 -24.12
C VAL A 81 5.12 -12.84 -22.80
N THR A 82 5.52 -12.09 -21.76
CA THR A 82 4.84 -12.14 -20.47
C THR A 82 3.41 -11.59 -20.55
N LEU A 83 3.15 -10.55 -21.33
CA LEU A 83 1.79 -10.02 -21.54
C LEU A 83 0.87 -11.03 -22.23
N LEU A 84 1.39 -11.91 -23.10
CA LEU A 84 0.61 -12.98 -23.72
C LEU A 84 0.18 -14.06 -22.72
N GLU A 85 0.95 -14.28 -21.66
CA GLU A 85 0.64 -15.24 -20.60
C GLU A 85 -0.37 -14.70 -19.59
N VAL A 86 -0.54 -13.37 -19.49
CA VAL A 86 -1.49 -12.75 -18.56
C VAL A 86 -2.91 -12.96 -19.05
N SER A 87 -3.71 -13.69 -18.29
CA SER A 87 -5.14 -13.87 -18.56
C SER A 87 -5.91 -12.55 -18.40
N ALA A 88 -7.04 -12.43 -19.10
CA ALA A 88 -7.91 -11.26 -18.97
C ALA A 88 -8.40 -11.05 -17.52
N GLU A 89 -8.68 -12.14 -16.80
CA GLU A 89 -9.09 -12.09 -15.39
C GLU A 89 -7.98 -11.57 -14.47
N ASP A 90 -6.73 -11.94 -14.74
CA ASP A 90 -5.58 -11.50 -13.96
C ASP A 90 -5.23 -10.05 -14.25
N ALA A 91 -5.37 -9.60 -15.50
CA ALA A 91 -5.29 -8.20 -15.87
C ALA A 91 -6.37 -7.37 -15.14
N ASP A 92 -7.63 -7.82 -15.12
CA ASP A 92 -8.72 -7.15 -14.41
C ASP A 92 -8.50 -7.09 -12.90
N ARG A 93 -8.01 -8.18 -12.29
CA ARG A 93 -7.63 -8.20 -10.88
C ARG A 93 -6.51 -7.19 -10.60
N TRP A 94 -5.52 -7.09 -11.48
CA TRP A 94 -4.43 -6.12 -11.37
C TRP A 94 -4.92 -4.69 -11.52
N GLU A 95 -5.78 -4.40 -12.48
CA GLU A 95 -6.38 -3.08 -12.67
C GLU A 95 -7.24 -2.65 -11.48
N ARG A 96 -7.98 -3.57 -10.85
CA ARG A 96 -8.72 -3.29 -9.61
C ARG A 96 -7.80 -2.98 -8.43
N LYS A 97 -6.62 -3.61 -8.37
CA LYS A 97 -5.59 -3.33 -7.36
C LYS A 97 -4.83 -2.03 -7.64
N LYS A 98 -4.81 -1.54 -8.88
CA LYS A 98 -4.17 -0.25 -9.20
C LYS A 98 -4.91 0.89 -8.52
N LYS A 99 -4.15 1.72 -7.80
CA LYS A 99 -4.68 2.92 -7.16
C LYS A 99 -5.08 3.92 -8.24
N LYS A 100 -6.37 4.23 -8.35
CA LYS A 100 -6.88 5.31 -9.21
C LYS A 100 -6.18 6.62 -8.84
N LYS A 101 -5.45 7.22 -9.80
CA LYS A 101 -4.78 8.51 -9.64
C LYS A 101 -5.74 9.61 -10.09
N ASN A 102 -5.91 10.65 -9.28
CA ASN A 102 -6.66 11.86 -9.65
C ASN A 102 -5.81 13.10 -9.32
N PRO A 103 -4.79 13.40 -10.14
CA PRO A 103 -3.96 14.60 -9.96
C PRO A 103 -4.82 15.87 -10.12
N ASP A 104 -4.40 16.97 -9.50
CA ASP A 104 -5.05 18.27 -9.65
C ASP A 104 -4.56 18.93 -10.95
N PRO A 105 -5.43 19.15 -11.95
CA PRO A 105 -5.04 19.78 -13.21
C PRO A 105 -4.78 21.29 -13.06
N GLY A 106 -5.07 21.87 -11.90
CA GLY A 106 -5.01 23.31 -11.66
C GLY A 106 -6.38 23.97 -11.76
N PHE A 107 -6.44 25.26 -11.40
CA PHE A 107 -7.68 26.01 -11.39
C PHE A 107 -8.03 26.51 -12.80
N ALA A 108 -9.04 25.92 -13.42
CA ALA A 108 -9.60 26.36 -14.69
C ALA A 108 -10.83 27.27 -14.51
N GLY A 109 -11.71 26.95 -13.55
CA GLY A 109 -12.88 27.77 -13.24
C GLY A 109 -13.65 27.26 -12.01
N TYR A 110 -14.55 28.10 -11.49
CA TYR A 110 -15.31 27.76 -10.28
C TYR A 110 -16.28 26.58 -10.49
N ALA A 111 -16.90 26.47 -11.67
CA ALA A 111 -17.80 25.36 -11.99
C ALA A 111 -17.07 24.01 -12.02
N GLU A 112 -15.89 23.95 -12.61
CA GLU A 112 -15.09 22.72 -12.69
C GLU A 112 -14.54 22.31 -11.31
N ALA A 113 -14.09 23.29 -10.52
CA ALA A 113 -13.68 23.05 -9.13
C ALA A 113 -14.86 22.51 -8.29
N GLN A 114 -16.06 23.07 -8.47
CA GLN A 114 -17.27 22.61 -7.81
C GLN A 114 -17.66 21.20 -8.26
N LEU A 115 -17.59 20.90 -9.56
CA LEU A 115 -17.88 19.57 -10.09
C LEU A 115 -16.93 18.51 -9.51
N ARG A 116 -15.63 18.83 -9.44
CA ARG A 116 -14.61 17.95 -8.84
C ARG A 116 -14.87 17.72 -7.35
N GLN A 117 -15.24 18.77 -6.61
CA GLN A 117 -15.68 18.65 -5.22
C GLN A 117 -16.91 17.75 -5.10
N TYR A 118 -17.93 17.99 -5.93
CA TYR A 118 -19.18 17.25 -5.92
C TYR A 118 -18.95 15.75 -6.18
N GLN A 119 -18.22 15.39 -7.23
CA GLN A 119 -17.85 14.00 -7.53
C GLN A 119 -17.11 13.31 -6.38
N ARG A 120 -16.26 14.05 -5.66
CA ARG A 120 -15.57 13.53 -4.48
C ARG A 120 -16.55 13.29 -3.33
N LEU A 121 -17.47 14.22 -3.07
CA LEU A 121 -18.47 14.10 -2.00
C LEU A 121 -19.45 12.98 -2.28
N THR A 122 -20.00 12.90 -3.50
CA THR A 122 -20.93 11.83 -3.88
C THR A 122 -20.31 10.45 -3.77
N LYS A 123 -19.02 10.30 -4.08
CA LYS A 123 -18.29 9.04 -3.88
C LYS A 123 -18.08 8.69 -2.40
N GLN A 124 -18.06 9.67 -1.50
CA GLN A 124 -17.84 9.49 -0.07
C GLN A 124 -19.13 9.13 0.68
N ILE A 125 -20.28 9.55 0.17
CA ILE A 125 -21.59 9.23 0.75
C ILE A 125 -21.82 7.72 0.67
N ARG A 126 -22.22 7.13 1.80
CA ARG A 126 -22.66 5.73 1.91
C ARG A 126 -24.13 5.73 2.30
N PRO A 127 -25.05 5.43 1.36
CA PRO A 127 -26.47 5.36 1.65
C PRO A 127 -26.79 4.22 2.64
N ASP A 128 -27.75 4.48 3.52
CA ASP A 128 -28.36 3.46 4.36
C ASP A 128 -29.51 2.81 3.59
N MET A 129 -29.32 1.55 3.19
CA MET A 129 -30.28 0.82 2.37
C MET A 129 -31.53 0.41 3.17
N GLU A 130 -31.39 0.12 4.47
CA GLU A 130 -32.53 -0.26 5.32
C GLU A 130 -33.45 0.93 5.55
N GLY A 131 -32.88 2.10 5.85
CA GLY A 131 -33.64 3.35 5.94
C GLY A 131 -34.35 3.70 4.63
N TYR A 132 -33.67 3.50 3.50
CA TYR A 132 -34.25 3.71 2.16
C TYR A 132 -35.44 2.77 1.89
N GLU A 133 -35.33 1.48 2.20
CA GLU A 133 -36.40 0.52 1.99
C GLU A 133 -37.63 0.80 2.87
N ARG A 134 -37.43 1.20 4.13
CA ARG A 134 -38.53 1.62 5.01
C ARG A 134 -39.26 2.84 4.46
N GLN A 135 -38.53 3.87 4.04
CA GLN A 135 -39.12 5.06 3.42
C GLN A 135 -39.85 4.74 2.13
N LYS A 136 -39.31 3.82 1.33
CA LYS A 136 -39.96 3.35 0.10
C LYS A 136 -41.30 2.67 0.38
N GLN A 137 -41.38 1.83 1.41
CA GLN A 137 -42.63 1.18 1.80
C GLN A 137 -43.65 2.18 2.34
N GLU A 138 -43.22 3.17 3.12
CA GLU A 138 -44.08 4.20 3.71
C GLU A 138 -44.66 5.15 2.65
N CYS A 139 -43.83 5.61 1.71
CA CYS A 139 -44.26 6.53 0.65
C CYS A 139 -44.94 5.82 -0.53
N GLY A 140 -44.77 4.51 -0.72
CA GLY A 140 -45.42 3.75 -1.79
C GLY A 140 -45.16 4.34 -3.18
N GLU A 141 -46.24 4.63 -3.93
CA GLU A 141 -46.19 5.22 -5.28
C GLU A 141 -45.60 6.64 -5.28
N ASP A 142 -45.78 7.39 -4.18
CA ASP A 142 -45.29 8.75 -4.03
C ASP A 142 -43.77 8.82 -3.81
N PHE A 143 -43.11 7.68 -3.61
CA PHE A 143 -41.67 7.58 -3.46
C PHE A 143 -40.89 8.00 -4.72
N HIS A 144 -41.52 7.95 -5.89
CA HIS A 144 -40.96 8.38 -7.16
C HIS A 144 -41.65 9.66 -7.67
N PRO A 145 -41.42 10.82 -7.01
CA PRO A 145 -42.11 12.05 -7.36
C PRO A 145 -41.64 12.60 -8.71
N THR A 146 -42.58 13.19 -9.46
CA THR A 146 -42.28 14.05 -10.62
C THR A 146 -42.15 15.52 -10.17
N SER A 147 -41.72 16.41 -11.08
CA SER A 147 -41.56 17.85 -10.77
C SER A 147 -42.81 18.53 -10.20
N ASN A 148 -43.99 17.96 -10.44
CA ASN A 148 -45.28 18.50 -10.03
C ASN A 148 -45.90 17.72 -8.85
N SER A 149 -45.15 16.83 -8.20
CA SER A 149 -45.63 16.07 -7.04
C SER A 149 -45.79 16.97 -5.81
N LEU A 150 -46.82 16.69 -5.00
CA LEU A 150 -47.22 17.51 -3.85
C LEU A 150 -46.41 17.21 -2.57
N LEU A 151 -45.57 16.17 -2.54
CA LEU A 151 -44.80 15.77 -1.36
C LEU A 151 -43.63 16.69 -0.99
N HIS A 152 -43.46 17.83 -1.68
CA HIS A 152 -42.41 18.78 -1.36
C HIS A 152 -42.76 19.62 -0.13
N GLY A 153 -41.90 19.61 0.89
CA GLY A 153 -42.01 20.46 2.08
C GLY A 153 -42.64 19.82 3.32
N THR A 154 -43.08 18.56 3.25
CA THR A 154 -43.63 17.81 4.40
C THR A 154 -42.59 16.99 5.16
N HIS A 155 -41.42 16.75 4.55
CA HIS A 155 -40.38 15.90 5.14
C HIS A 155 -39.67 16.59 6.31
N VAL A 156 -39.78 15.97 7.49
CA VAL A 156 -39.03 16.36 8.69
C VAL A 156 -37.95 15.31 8.96
N PRO A 157 -36.65 15.63 8.72
CA PRO A 157 -35.58 14.67 8.94
C PRO A 157 -35.42 14.33 10.42
N SER A 158 -34.93 13.11 10.71
CA SER A 158 -34.53 12.74 12.07
C SER A 158 -33.33 13.56 12.53
N ARG A 159 -33.18 13.70 13.86
CA ARG A 159 -32.03 14.40 14.46
C ARG A 159 -30.70 13.80 14.01
N GLU A 160 -30.60 12.48 13.99
CA GLU A 160 -29.40 11.78 13.53
C GLU A 160 -29.02 12.11 12.08
N ALA A 161 -30.02 12.27 11.19
CA ALA A 161 -29.76 12.65 9.81
C ALA A 161 -29.22 14.09 9.70
N ILE A 162 -29.74 15.00 10.53
CA ILE A 162 -29.24 16.37 10.65
C ILE A 162 -27.81 16.39 11.17
N ASP A 163 -27.51 15.61 12.21
CA ASP A 163 -26.17 15.55 12.80
C ASP A 163 -25.12 15.03 11.79
N ARG A 164 -25.46 13.99 11.01
CA ARG A 164 -24.59 13.50 9.93
C ARG A 164 -24.33 14.54 8.86
N MET A 165 -25.34 15.30 8.47
CA MET A 165 -25.21 16.40 7.50
C MET A 165 -24.31 17.50 8.07
N GLN A 166 -24.51 17.89 9.33
CA GLN A 166 -23.69 18.89 9.99
C GLN A 166 -22.22 18.48 10.02
N GLU A 167 -21.93 17.23 10.40
CA GLU A 167 -20.56 16.72 10.43
C GLU A 167 -19.90 16.74 9.03
N ASP A 168 -20.64 16.40 7.97
CA ASP A 168 -20.12 16.49 6.60
C ASP A 168 -19.83 17.94 6.19
N VAL A 169 -20.72 18.89 6.54
CA VAL A 169 -20.51 20.32 6.27
C VAL A 169 -19.27 20.84 7.00
N GLU A 170 -19.08 20.48 8.26
CA GLU A 170 -17.89 20.85 9.04
C GLU A 170 -16.61 20.29 8.41
N LYS A 171 -16.62 19.02 7.99
CA LYS A 171 -15.51 18.41 7.23
C LYS A 171 -15.23 19.13 5.92
N GLN A 172 -16.26 19.59 5.22
CA GLN A 172 -16.10 20.39 4.00
C GLN A 172 -15.45 21.75 4.28
N ILE A 173 -15.86 22.44 5.34
CA ILE A 173 -15.29 23.71 5.77
C ILE A 173 -13.82 23.54 6.17
N GLU A 174 -13.49 22.48 6.91
CA GLU A 174 -12.12 22.16 7.32
C GLU A 174 -11.21 21.86 6.10
N LYS A 175 -11.72 21.13 5.11
CA LYS A 175 -10.98 20.92 3.85
C LYS A 175 -10.75 22.22 3.09
N ARG A 176 -11.75 23.12 3.07
CA ARG A 176 -11.65 24.43 2.41
C ARG A 176 -10.63 25.32 3.10
N SER A 177 -10.56 25.34 4.43
CA SER A 177 -9.58 26.15 5.16
C SER A 177 -8.13 25.72 4.87
N LYS A 178 -7.92 24.43 4.58
CA LYS A 178 -6.62 23.83 4.22
C LYS A 178 -6.24 23.99 2.73
N TYR A 179 -7.06 24.67 1.91
CA TYR A 179 -6.80 24.84 0.48
C TYR A 179 -5.50 25.60 0.20
N SER A 180 -5.27 26.72 0.92
CA SER A 180 -4.03 27.49 0.83
C SER A 180 -3.08 27.09 1.96
N ARG A 181 -2.08 26.25 1.66
CA ARG A 181 -1.07 25.83 2.63
C ARG A 181 0.04 26.87 2.74
N ARG A 182 0.45 27.21 3.97
CA ARG A 182 1.62 28.07 4.21
C ARG A 182 2.88 27.33 3.78
N ARG A 183 3.73 28.01 3.01
CA ARG A 183 5.09 27.53 2.71
C ARG A 183 5.98 27.80 3.92
N ALA A 184 6.91 26.89 4.22
CA ALA A 184 7.89 27.10 5.29
C ALA A 184 8.68 28.39 5.03
N TYR A 185 8.92 29.15 6.09
CA TYR A 185 9.79 30.31 6.04
C TYR A 185 11.24 29.82 6.03
N ASN A 186 12.05 30.35 5.12
CA ASN A 186 13.49 30.13 5.09
C ASN A 186 14.15 31.41 5.62
N ASP A 187 14.83 31.31 6.75
CA ASP A 187 15.54 32.40 7.41
C ASP A 187 16.85 32.78 6.72
N ASP A 188 17.45 31.85 5.98
CA ASP A 188 18.65 32.10 5.18
C ASP A 188 18.39 32.84 3.85
N ALA A 189 17.12 33.11 3.51
CA ALA A 189 16.79 33.78 2.25
C ALA A 189 17.00 35.30 2.36
N ASP A 190 17.61 35.91 1.33
CA ASP A 190 17.77 37.36 1.25
C ASP A 190 16.43 38.08 1.39
N ILE A 191 16.35 38.97 2.38
CA ILE A 191 15.11 39.66 2.73
C ILE A 191 15.00 40.93 1.88
N ASP A 192 14.11 40.91 0.89
CA ASP A 192 13.83 42.04 -0.01
C ASP A 192 12.68 42.95 0.46
N TYR A 193 12.20 42.77 1.70
CA TYR A 193 10.99 43.43 2.21
C TYR A 193 11.14 43.94 3.65
N ILE A 194 10.38 44.99 3.97
CA ILE A 194 10.35 45.59 5.33
C ILE A 194 9.15 45.07 6.15
N ASN A 195 8.03 44.73 5.50
CA ASN A 195 6.82 44.25 6.18
C ASN A 195 6.18 43.05 5.43
N GLU A 196 5.26 42.32 6.10
CA GLU A 196 4.64 41.11 5.54
C GLU A 196 3.80 41.40 4.28
N ARG A 197 3.17 42.58 4.20
CA ARG A 197 2.38 42.97 3.02
C ARG A 197 3.28 43.20 1.81
N ASN A 198 4.44 43.81 2.02
CA ASN A 198 5.49 44.01 1.03
C ASN A 198 6.06 42.64 0.60
N ALA A 199 6.36 41.73 1.54
CA ALA A 199 6.79 40.36 1.22
C ALA A 199 5.81 39.63 0.27
N LYS A 200 4.50 39.75 0.53
CA LYS A 200 3.46 39.15 -0.32
C LYS A 200 3.38 39.82 -1.69
N PHE A 201 3.62 41.13 -1.76
CA PHE A 201 3.69 41.88 -2.99
C PHE A 201 4.91 41.49 -3.82
N ASN A 202 6.11 41.46 -3.24
CA ASN A 202 7.34 40.99 -3.90
C ASN A 202 7.18 39.56 -4.42
N LYS A 203 6.63 38.64 -3.60
CA LYS A 203 6.27 37.27 -4.06
C LYS A 203 5.23 37.24 -5.19
N LYS A 204 4.36 38.25 -5.29
CA LYS A 204 3.45 38.38 -6.43
C LYS A 204 4.23 38.88 -7.65
N ALA A 205 5.04 39.92 -7.51
CA ALA A 205 5.89 40.45 -8.58
C ALA A 205 6.80 39.35 -9.15
N GLU A 206 7.47 38.57 -8.30
CA GLU A 206 8.36 37.49 -8.72
C GLU A 206 7.64 36.41 -9.55
N ARG A 207 6.39 36.09 -9.20
CA ARG A 207 5.58 35.12 -9.97
C ARG A 207 5.26 35.57 -11.40
N PHE A 208 5.10 36.87 -11.62
CA PHE A 208 4.75 37.42 -12.94
C PHE A 208 5.99 37.87 -13.72
N TYR A 209 6.90 38.58 -13.07
CA TYR A 209 8.04 39.24 -13.71
C TYR A 209 9.35 38.47 -13.56
N GLY A 210 9.51 37.60 -12.56
CA GLY A 210 10.77 36.90 -12.29
C GLY A 210 11.30 36.11 -13.49
N LYS A 211 10.40 35.56 -14.31
CA LYS A 211 10.78 34.89 -15.57
C LYS A 211 11.45 35.85 -16.58
N TYR A 212 10.99 37.10 -16.63
CA TYR A 212 11.47 38.12 -17.57
C TYR A 212 12.64 38.93 -17.02
N THR A 213 12.74 39.07 -15.69
CA THR A 213 13.79 39.86 -15.02
C THR A 213 14.96 39.01 -14.51
N ALA A 214 15.02 37.73 -14.89
CA ALA A 214 16.05 36.81 -14.42
C ALA A 214 17.48 37.29 -14.74
N GLU A 215 17.69 37.85 -15.93
CA GLU A 215 18.99 38.39 -16.35
C GLU A 215 19.41 39.61 -15.51
N ILE A 216 18.49 40.54 -15.29
CA ILE A 216 18.72 41.72 -14.44
C ILE A 216 19.10 41.28 -13.01
N LYS A 217 18.41 40.27 -12.48
CA LYS A 217 18.69 39.73 -11.15
C LYS A 217 20.08 39.10 -11.08
N GLN A 218 20.47 38.31 -12.08
CA GLN A 218 21.83 37.75 -12.15
C GLN A 218 22.90 38.84 -12.25
N ASN A 219 22.65 39.91 -13.01
CA ASN A 219 23.61 41.00 -13.14
C ASN A 219 23.78 41.74 -11.80
N LEU A 220 22.69 41.95 -11.04
CA LEU A 220 22.76 42.50 -9.69
C LEU A 220 23.56 41.61 -8.73
N GLU A 221 23.33 40.30 -8.75
CA GLU A 221 24.08 39.32 -7.95
C GLU A 221 25.56 39.24 -8.34
N ARG A 222 25.91 39.54 -9.60
CA ARG A 222 27.29 39.63 -10.12
C ARG A 222 27.95 41.00 -9.89
N GLY A 223 27.31 41.91 -9.16
CA GLY A 223 27.88 43.23 -8.86
C GLY A 223 27.71 44.25 -10.00
N THR A 224 26.59 44.17 -10.74
CA THR A 224 26.21 45.07 -11.85
C THR A 224 27.14 45.07 -13.06
N ALA A 225 28.04 44.10 -13.15
CA ALA A 225 28.80 43.83 -14.36
C ALA A 225 27.86 43.23 -15.44
N VAL A 226 27.88 43.81 -16.63
CA VAL A 226 27.24 43.28 -17.85
C VAL A 226 28.14 42.22 -18.47
#